data_AF-A0A1X0ZXN6-F1
#
_entry.id   AF-A0A1X0ZXN6-F1
#
_cell.length_a   1.000
_cell.length_b   1.000
_cell.length_c   1.000
_cell.angle_alpha   90.00
_cell.angle_beta   90.00
_cell.angle_gamma   90.00
#
_symmetry.space_group_name_H-M   'P 1'
#
loop_
_entity.id
_entity.type
_entity.pdbx_description
1 polymer ?
#
loop_
_entity_poly.entity_id
_entity_poly.type
_entity_poly.pdbx_seq_one_letter_code
_entity_poly.pdbx_strand_id
1 'polypeptide(L)'
;MLIDGNLVAVTEIEIEEARRQLALPSDFFLMQATQQLYHNPGDGMVVIPMPPDMFVVGFENTAGDRRFGVVKINSLKHKMKGYLLDT
;
A
#
# COMPACT_ATOMS: atom_id res chain seq x y z
N MET A 1 1.60 4.41 -9.55
CA MET A 1 1.06 5.29 -8.49
C MET A 1 2.20 5.82 -7.63
N LEU A 2 1.97 6.85 -6.81
CA LEU A 2 2.97 7.28 -5.82
C LEU A 2 2.88 6.41 -4.58
N ILE A 3 4.02 5.87 -4.14
CA ILE A 3 4.19 5.15 -2.87
C ILE A 3 5.35 5.82 -2.15
N ASP A 4 5.08 6.45 -1.00
CA ASP A 4 6.08 7.17 -0.20
C ASP A 4 6.92 8.18 -1.03
N GLY A 5 6.25 8.89 -1.95
CA GLY A 5 6.88 9.88 -2.84
C GLY A 5 7.51 9.31 -4.11
N ASN A 6 7.63 7.98 -4.24
CA ASN A 6 8.25 7.33 -5.40
C ASN A 6 7.20 6.89 -6.42
N LEU A 7 7.46 7.11 -7.70
CA LEU A 7 6.60 6.63 -8.78
C LEU A 7 6.83 5.12 -8.99
N VAL A 8 5.90 4.31 -8.50
CA VAL A 8 5.97 2.84 -8.60
C VAL A 8 4.98 2.34 -9.65
N ALA A 9 5.48 1.57 -10.60
CA ALA A 9 4.65 0.82 -11.54
C ALA A 9 4.04 -0.40 -10.80
N VAL A 10 2.77 -0.28 -10.41
CA VAL A 10 2.00 -1.37 -9.79
C VAL A 10 1.18 -2.03 -10.88
N THR A 11 1.32 -3.33 -11.05
CA THR A 11 0.63 -4.10 -12.10
C THR A 11 -0.76 -4.52 -11.64
N GLU A 12 -1.64 -4.87 -12.58
CA GLU A 12 -2.97 -5.39 -12.24
C GLU A 12 -2.90 -6.66 -11.39
N ILE A 13 -1.91 -7.52 -11.63
CA ILE A 13 -1.69 -8.74 -10.84
C ILE A 13 -1.38 -8.37 -9.38
N GLU A 14 -0.53 -7.36 -9.14
CA GLU A 14 -0.21 -6.89 -7.78
C GLU A 14 -1.43 -6.28 -7.08
N ILE A 15 -2.29 -5.57 -7.83
CA ILE A 15 -3.54 -5.00 -7.31
C ILE A 15 -4.53 -6.12 -6.95
N GLU A 16 -4.71 -7.11 -7.82
CA GLU A 16 -5.58 -8.27 -7.58
C GLU A 16 -5.13 -9.09 -6.37
N GLU A 17 -3.82 -9.33 -6.23
CA GLU A 17 -3.26 -10.03 -5.07
C GLU A 17 -3.51 -9.28 -3.76
N ALA A 18 -3.32 -7.95 -3.77
CA ALA A 18 -3.62 -7.11 -2.61
C ALA A 18 -5.12 -7.12 -2.27
N ARG A 19 -5.99 -7.00 -3.28
CA ARG A 19 -7.45 -7.03 -3.11
C ARG A 19 -7.93 -8.34 -2.50
N ARG A 20 -7.40 -9.48 -2.97
CA ARG A 20 -7.72 -10.81 -2.45
C ARG A 20 -7.31 -10.99 -0.99
N GLN A 21 -6.15 -10.48 -0.59
CA GLN A 21 -5.68 -10.55 0.80
C GLN A 21 -6.62 -9.82 1.78
N LEU A 22 -7.31 -8.78 1.32
CA LEU A 22 -8.29 -8.03 2.10
C LEU A 22 -9.73 -8.55 1.92
N ALA A 23 -9.93 -9.64 1.18
CA ALA A 23 -11.23 -10.20 0.84
C ALA A 23 -12.19 -9.16 0.23
N LEU A 24 -11.65 -8.23 -0.57
CA LEU A 24 -12.44 -7.16 -1.18
C LEU A 24 -13.05 -7.61 -2.53
N PRO A 25 -14.28 -7.17 -2.85
CA PRO A 25 -14.85 -7.41 -4.16
C PRO A 25 -14.14 -6.59 -5.26
N SER A 26 -14.30 -7.01 -6.52
CA SER A 26 -13.56 -6.48 -7.67
C SER A 26 -13.85 -5.01 -8.01
N ASP A 27 -14.92 -4.45 -7.48
CA ASP A 27 -15.29 -3.04 -7.63
C ASP A 27 -14.45 -2.10 -6.75
N PHE A 28 -13.55 -2.63 -5.92
CA PHE A 28 -12.58 -1.86 -5.16
C PHE A 28 -11.27 -1.65 -5.95
N PHE A 29 -10.90 -0.40 -6.15
CA PHE A 29 -9.69 0.04 -6.84
C PHE A 29 -8.63 0.49 -5.85
N LEU A 30 -7.37 0.15 -6.10
CA LEU A 30 -6.25 0.56 -5.26
C LEU A 30 -6.01 2.07 -5.44
N MET A 31 -6.19 2.84 -4.37
CA MET A 31 -6.05 4.30 -4.40
C MET A 31 -4.73 4.77 -3.81
N GLN A 32 -4.26 4.09 -2.76
CA GLN A 32 -3.06 4.49 -2.02
C GLN A 32 -2.33 3.29 -1.44
N ALA A 33 -1.02 3.42 -1.31
CA ALA A 33 -0.15 2.45 -0.66
C ALA A 33 1.03 3.18 0.00
N THR A 34 1.50 2.67 1.14
CA THR A 34 2.66 3.18 1.88
C THR A 34 3.37 2.05 2.62
N GLN A 35 4.70 2.13 2.78
CA GLN A 35 5.49 1.28 3.66
C GLN A 35 5.59 1.84 5.09
N GLN A 36 4.70 2.77 5.45
CA GLN A 36 4.66 3.40 6.76
C GLN A 36 3.29 3.21 7.39
N LEU A 37 3.26 2.61 8.58
CA LEU A 37 2.07 2.57 9.41
C LEU A 37 2.06 3.79 10.33
N TYR A 38 1.13 4.70 10.05
CA TYR A 38 0.87 5.87 10.88
C TYR A 38 -0.08 5.50 12.01
N HIS A 39 0.36 5.63 13.25
CA HIS A 39 -0.43 5.35 14.43
C HIS A 39 -0.44 6.58 15.34
N ASN A 40 -1.64 7.08 15.66
CA ASN A 40 -1.83 8.16 16.61
C ASN A 40 -2.69 7.67 17.78
N PRO A 41 -2.08 7.32 18.93
CA PRO A 41 -2.80 6.90 20.12
C PRO A 41 -3.32 8.06 20.98
N GLY A 42 -3.11 9.32 20.56
CA GLY A 42 -3.61 10.53 21.24
C GLY A 42 -2.55 11.42 21.88
N ASP A 43 -1.29 11.00 21.89
CA ASP A 43 -0.13 11.73 22.43
C ASP A 43 0.88 12.17 21.35
N GLY A 44 0.62 11.82 20.08
CA GLY A 44 1.48 12.16 18.96
C GLY A 44 1.32 11.17 17.81
N MET A 45 1.84 11.54 16.65
CA MET A 45 1.91 10.62 15.51
C MET A 45 3.18 9.78 15.61
N VAL A 46 3.02 8.46 15.68
CA VAL A 46 4.11 7.49 15.56
C VAL A 46 4.11 6.94 14.15
N VAL A 47 5.28 6.91 13.52
CA VAL A 47 5.49 6.32 12.19
C VAL A 47 6.27 5.01 12.36
N ILE A 48 5.65 3.90 11.99
CA ILE A 48 6.23 2.57 12.11
C ILE A 48 6.57 2.06 10.70
N PRO A 49 7.84 1.80 10.38
CA PRO A 49 8.21 1.25 9.08
C PRO A 49 7.71 -0.18 8.93
N MET A 50 7.07 -0.46 7.80
CA MET A 50 6.60 -1.80 7.46
C MET A 50 7.78 -2.67 6.98
N PRO A 51 7.69 -4.01 7.11
CA PRO A 51 8.59 -4.91 6.42
C PRO A 51 8.65 -4.61 4.91
N PRO A 52 9.79 -4.83 4.23
CA PRO A 52 9.99 -4.37 2.84
C PRO A 52 9.02 -4.94 1.79
N ASP A 53 8.33 -6.03 2.11
CA ASP A 53 7.32 -6.69 1.28
C ASP A 53 5.88 -6.38 1.74
N MET A 54 5.70 -5.55 2.76
CA MET A 54 4.41 -5.22 3.33
C MET A 54 4.05 -3.74 3.12
N PHE A 55 2.78 -3.51 2.83
CA PHE A 55 2.25 -2.19 2.52
C PHE A 55 0.93 -1.99 3.25
N VAL A 56 0.74 -0.81 3.84
CA VAL A 56 -0.59 -0.33 4.19
C VAL A 56 -1.22 0.19 2.91
N VAL A 57 -2.40 -0.32 2.57
CA VAL A 57 -3.12 0.04 1.34
C VAL A 57 -4.50 0.58 1.66
N GLY A 58 -4.99 1.46 0.79
CA GLY A 58 -6.35 1.95 0.79
C GLY A 58 -6.99 1.68 -0.56
N PHE A 59 -8.12 0.97 -0.53
CA PHE A 59 -8.98 0.73 -1.68
C PHE A 59 -10.26 1.56 -1.58
N GLU A 60 -10.82 1.94 -2.72
CA GLU A 60 -12.09 2.68 -2.84
C GLU A 60 -12.96 2.08 -3.95
N ASN A 61 -14.27 2.00 -3.76
CA ASN A 61 -15.22 1.62 -4.81
C ASN A 61 -15.91 2.86 -5.42
N THR A 62 -16.73 2.67 -6.46
CA THR A 62 -17.45 3.77 -7.13
C THR A 62 -18.53 4.43 -6.27
N ALA A 63 -18.93 3.81 -5.15
CA ALA A 63 -19.81 4.40 -4.16
C ALA A 63 -19.07 5.29 -3.14
N GLY A 64 -17.74 5.31 -3.17
CA GLY A 64 -16.89 6.05 -2.24
C GLY A 64 -16.58 5.30 -0.94
N ASP A 65 -16.95 4.02 -0.83
CA ASP A 65 -16.60 3.19 0.32
C ASP A 65 -15.11 2.93 0.33
N ARG A 66 -14.46 3.19 1.48
CA ARG A 66 -13.02 2.99 1.65
C ARG A 66 -12.72 1.82 2.56
N ARG A 67 -11.75 1.01 2.14
CA ARG A 67 -11.25 -0.13 2.92
C ARG A 67 -9.74 -0.05 3.02
N PHE A 68 -9.23 -0.22 4.23
CA PHE A 68 -7.81 -0.13 4.53
C PHE A 68 -7.31 -1.44 5.12
N GLY A 69 -6.07 -1.78 4.84
CA GLY A 69 -5.46 -2.97 5.41
C GLY A 69 -3.99 -3.07 5.10
N VAL A 70 -3.35 -4.06 5.71
CA VAL A 70 -1.96 -4.40 5.45
C VAL A 70 -1.94 -5.61 4.53
N VAL A 71 -1.18 -5.51 3.44
CA VAL A 71 -1.03 -6.58 2.45
C VAL A 71 0.44 -6.85 2.20
N LYS A 72 0.75 -8.06 1.73
CA LYS A 72 2.08 -8.48 1.30
C LYS A 72 2.16 -8.49 -0.23
N ILE A 73 3.13 -7.77 -0.80
CA ILE A 73 3.37 -7.70 -2.24
C ILE A 73 4.86 -7.87 -2.51
N ASN A 74 5.29 -9.13 -2.71
CA ASN A 74 6.71 -9.50 -2.81
C ASN A 74 7.42 -8.84 -4.00
N SER A 75 6.74 -8.69 -5.13
CA SER A 75 7.31 -8.12 -6.35
C SER A 75 7.63 -6.63 -6.21
N LEU A 76 6.90 -5.89 -5.37
CA LEU A 76 7.14 -4.47 -5.11
C LEU A 76 8.40 -4.23 -4.26
N LYS A 77 8.81 -5.19 -3.42
CA LYS A 77 10.04 -5.10 -2.61
C LYS A 77 11.26 -4.71 -3.45
N HIS A 78 11.38 -5.28 -4.65
CA HIS A 78 12.51 -5.01 -5.55
C HIS A 78 12.40 -3.65 -6.22
N LYS A 79 11.18 -3.22 -6.56
CA LYS A 79 10.92 -1.90 -7.15
C LYS A 79 11.22 -0.79 -6.15
N MET A 80 10.83 -0.97 -4.88
CA MET A 80 11.12 0.00 -3.81
C MET A 80 12.62 0.11 -3.50
N LYS A 81 13.38 -0.99 -3.54
CA LYS A 81 14.84 -0.95 -3.36
C LYS A 81 15.58 -0.16 -4.45
N GLY A 82 15.09 -0.20 -5.69
CA GLY A 82 15.68 0.57 -6.78
C GLY A 82 15.65 2.07 -6.52
N TYR A 83 14.60 2.57 -5.85
CA TYR A 83 14.43 3.99 -5.54
C TYR A 83 15.17 4.46 -4.29
N LEU A 84 15.53 3.55 -3.37
CA LEU A 84 16.29 3.89 -2.15
C LEU A 84 17.80 4.09 -2.38
N LEU A 85 18.30 3.82 -3.59
CA LEU A 85 19.72 4.02 -3.95
C LEU A 85 19.99 5.37 -4.63
N ASP A 86 18.94 6.12 -4.96
CA ASP A 86 19.01 7.41 -5.68
C ASP A 86 18.80 8.64 -4.77
N THR A 87 18.83 8.45 -3.44
CA THR A 87 18.81 9.50 -2.39
C THR A 87 20.01 9.40 -1.49
#